data_AF-A0A2H0P332-F1
#
_entry.id   AF-A0A2H0P332-F1
#
_cell.length_a   1.000
_cell.length_b   1.000
_cell.length_c   1.000
_cell.angle_alpha   90.00
_cell.angle_beta   90.00
_cell.angle_gamma   90.00
#
_symmetry.space_group_name_H-M   'P 1'
#
loop_
_entity.id
_entity.type
_entity.pdbx_description
1 polymer ?
#
loop_
_entity_poly.entity_id
_entity_poly.type
_entity_poly.pdbx_seq_one_letter_code
_entity_poly.pdbx_strand_id
1 'polypeptide(L)'
;MTWSKRREKLRGSLGGRALLGAASLAYGAGVLARCGLYASGMLPRRRVDAKVLCIGNLTAGGTGKTPAVLLAAETLRKRGHEVA
;
A
#
# COMPACT_ATOMS: atom_id res chain seq x y z
N MET A 1 -19.88 22.03 -2.19
CA MET A 1 -18.60 22.14 -1.43
C MET A 1 -17.61 21.13 -2.00
N THR A 2 -16.69 21.56 -2.85
CA THR A 2 -15.78 20.69 -3.63
C THR A 2 -14.65 20.13 -2.75
N TRP A 3 -14.31 18.84 -2.92
CA TRP A 3 -13.26 18.14 -2.17
C TRP A 3 -11.89 18.83 -2.20
N SER A 4 -11.59 19.59 -3.26
CA SER A 4 -10.37 20.40 -3.40
C SER A 4 -10.26 21.47 -2.31
N LYS A 5 -11.30 22.30 -2.14
CA LYS A 5 -11.32 23.41 -1.15
C LYS A 5 -11.17 22.91 0.29
N ARG A 6 -11.71 21.72 0.60
CA ARG A 6 -11.60 21.12 1.95
C ARG A 6 -10.17 20.65 2.26
N ARG A 7 -9.45 20.07 1.28
CA ARG A 7 -8.03 19.68 1.44
C ARG A 7 -7.13 20.89 1.64
N GLU A 8 -7.40 21.98 0.92
CA GLU A 8 -6.63 23.21 1.00
C GLU A 8 -6.78 23.88 2.37
N LYS A 9 -8.01 23.92 2.91
CA LYS A 9 -8.28 24.41 4.27
C LYS A 9 -7.61 23.57 5.36
N LEU A 10 -7.60 22.23 5.21
CA LEU A 10 -6.92 21.33 6.14
C LEU A 10 -5.38 21.45 6.08
N ARG A 11 -4.80 21.74 4.90
CA ARG A 11 -3.36 21.94 4.74
C ARG A 11 -2.89 23.33 5.17
N GLY A 12 -3.74 24.35 5.03
CA GLY A 12 -3.42 25.75 5.36
C GLY A 12 -3.64 26.13 6.83
N SER A 13 -4.46 25.37 7.58
CA SER A 13 -4.69 25.60 9.01
C SER A 13 -3.71 24.83 9.89
N LEU A 14 -3.07 25.51 10.86
CA LEU A 14 -2.21 24.90 11.88
C LEU A 14 -2.90 23.75 12.63
N GLY A 15 -4.18 23.93 13.01
CA GLY A 15 -4.96 22.89 13.68
C GLY A 15 -5.25 21.68 12.80
N GLY A 16 -5.50 21.89 11.50
CA GLY A 16 -5.67 20.82 10.52
C GLY A 16 -4.40 19.98 10.34
N ARG A 17 -3.25 20.63 10.24
CA ARG A 17 -1.94 19.97 10.17
C ARG A 17 -1.62 19.17 11.42
N ALA A 18 -1.87 19.72 12.61
CA ALA A 18 -1.65 19.03 13.88
C ALA A 18 -2.54 17.79 14.02
N LEU A 19 -3.83 17.90 13.68
CA LEU A 19 -4.76 16.78 13.71
C LEU A 19 -4.36 15.67 12.72
N LEU A 20 -4.04 16.05 11.48
CA LEU A 20 -3.57 15.07 10.49
C LEU A 20 -2.23 14.46 10.88
N GLY A 21 -1.34 15.22 11.52
CA GLY A 21 -0.06 14.73 12.04
C GLY A 21 -0.25 13.70 13.15
N ALA A 22 -1.10 14.00 14.14
CA ALA A 22 -1.43 13.05 15.20
C ALA A 22 -2.08 11.77 14.64
N ALA A 23 -3.03 11.91 13.71
CA ALA A 23 -3.63 10.78 13.03
C ALA A 23 -2.61 9.95 12.22
N SER A 24 -1.65 10.62 11.57
CA SER A 24 -0.56 9.98 10.84
C SER A 24 0.37 9.18 11.76
N LEU A 25 0.70 9.71 12.94
CA LEU A 25 1.51 9.00 13.93
C LEU A 25 0.79 7.76 14.47
N ALA A 26 -0.49 7.89 14.82
CA ALA A 26 -1.31 6.77 15.26
C ALA A 26 -1.41 5.68 14.18
N TYR A 27 -1.65 6.08 12.93
CA TYR A 27 -1.65 5.16 11.80
C TYR A 27 -0.30 4.46 11.62
N GLY A 28 0.80 5.23 11.65
CA GLY A 28 2.17 4.71 11.51
C GLY A 28 2.53 3.70 12.61
N ALA A 29 2.21 4.00 13.87
CA ALA A 29 2.41 3.08 14.98
C ALA A 29 1.62 1.77 14.79
N GLY A 30 0.37 1.87 14.34
CA GLY A 30 -0.45 0.69 14.01
C GLY A 30 0.14 -0.16 12.87
N VAL A 31 0.67 0.47 11.82
CA VAL A 31 1.36 -0.23 10.72
C VAL A 31 2.61 -0.94 11.22
N LEU A 32 3.44 -0.28 12.04
CA LEU A 32 4.65 -0.88 12.62
C LEU A 32 4.32 -2.07 13.51
N ALA A 33 3.31 -1.93 14.38
CA ALA A 33 2.84 -3.03 15.23
C ALA A 33 2.38 -4.22 14.36
N ARG A 34 1.57 -3.98 13.33
CA ARG A 34 1.14 -5.01 12.38
C ARG A 34 2.33 -5.70 11.71
N CYS A 35 3.32 -4.93 11.24
CA CYS A 35 4.54 -5.49 10.64
C CYS A 35 5.30 -6.37 11.64
N GLY A 36 5.44 -5.93 12.89
CA GLY A 36 6.06 -6.71 13.97
C GLY A 36 5.32 -8.01 14.28
N LEU A 37 3.98 -7.97 14.32
CA LEU A 37 3.13 -9.15 14.54
C LEU A 37 3.23 -10.16 13.38
N TYR A 38 3.35 -9.68 12.14
CA TYR A 38 3.65 -10.58 11.02
C TYR A 38 5.07 -11.13 11.12
N ALA A 39 6.08 -10.29 11.39
CA ALA A 39 7.48 -10.69 11.44
C ALA A 39 7.75 -11.75 12.51
N SER A 40 7.12 -11.61 13.68
CA SER A 40 7.16 -12.58 14.79
C SER A 40 6.35 -13.87 14.54
N GLY A 41 5.57 -13.94 13.46
CA GLY A 41 4.74 -15.10 13.15
C GLY A 41 3.44 -15.20 13.96
N MET A 42 3.11 -14.19 14.76
CA MET A 42 1.87 -14.16 15.55
C MET A 42 0.62 -14.04 14.69
N LEU A 43 0.73 -13.38 13.52
CA LEU A 43 -0.37 -13.30 12.55
C LEU A 43 -0.30 -14.44 11.53
N PRO A 44 -1.46 -15.03 11.16
CA PRO A 44 -1.51 -16.16 10.24
C PRO A 44 -0.99 -15.78 8.85
N ARG A 45 -0.14 -16.66 8.29
CA ARG A 45 0.35 -16.58 6.91
C ARG A 45 -0.19 -17.78 6.15
N ARG A 46 -0.83 -17.54 5.00
CA ARG A 46 -1.30 -18.62 4.12
C ARG A 46 -0.23 -18.90 3.08
N ARG A 47 0.02 -20.18 2.82
CA ARG A 47 0.88 -20.64 1.72
C ARG A 47 -0.01 -21.27 0.67
N VAL A 48 0.39 -21.11 -0.58
CA VAL A 48 -0.23 -21.75 -1.73
C VAL A 48 0.83 -22.60 -2.42
N ASP A 49 0.42 -23.66 -3.11
CA ASP A 49 1.31 -24.56 -3.84
C ASP A 49 1.70 -23.98 -5.21
N ALA A 50 2.14 -22.72 -5.20
CA ALA A 50 2.54 -21.98 -6.40
C ALA A 50 3.55 -20.88 -6.04
N LYS A 51 4.34 -20.44 -7.02
CA LYS A 51 5.21 -19.26 -6.87
C LYS A 51 4.35 -18.00 -6.88
N VAL A 52 4.46 -17.18 -5.83
CA VAL A 52 3.68 -15.95 -5.69
C VAL A 52 4.58 -14.73 -5.86
N LEU A 53 4.21 -13.84 -6.79
CA LEU A 53 4.85 -12.54 -6.99
C LEU A 53 3.89 -11.42 -6.58
N CYS A 54 4.23 -10.68 -5.52
CA CYS A 54 3.44 -9.56 -5.05
C CYS A 54 3.95 -8.24 -5.65
N ILE A 55 3.12 -7.54 -6.43
CA ILE A 55 3.44 -6.22 -6.97
C ILE A 55 2.56 -5.17 -6.25
N GLY A 56 3.21 -4.24 -5.56
CA GLY A 56 2.56 -3.21 -4.76
C GLY A 56 3.30 -1.87 -4.82
N ASN A 57 2.75 -0.87 -4.15
CA ASN A 57 3.38 0.44 -3.97
C ASN A 57 2.95 1.02 -2.62
N LEU A 58 3.83 1.86 -2.05
CA LEU A 58 3.71 2.46 -0.74
C LEU A 58 2.79 3.69 -0.70
N THR A 59 2.67 4.41 -1.83
CA THR A 59 1.86 5.62 -1.90
C THR A 59 0.44 5.35 -2.39
N ALA A 60 -0.51 6.10 -1.84
CA ALA A 60 -1.89 6.08 -2.32
C ALA A 60 -2.01 6.93 -3.59
N GLY A 61 -2.42 6.31 -4.70
CA GLY A 61 -2.60 6.98 -5.99
C GLY A 61 -2.29 6.09 -7.19
N GLY A 62 -2.51 6.64 -8.38
CA GLY A 62 -2.19 6.00 -9.66
C GLY A 62 -0.68 5.90 -9.83
N THR A 63 -0.11 4.78 -9.40
CA THR A 63 1.35 4.55 -9.29
C THR A 63 1.83 3.46 -10.24
N GLY A 64 1.06 3.20 -11.30
CA GLY A 64 1.45 2.26 -12.35
C GLY A 64 1.43 0.79 -11.94
N LYS A 65 0.84 0.40 -10.80
CA LYS A 65 0.74 -1.01 -10.38
C LYS A 65 0.15 -1.89 -11.49
N THR A 66 -0.92 -1.43 -12.14
CA THR A 66 -1.59 -2.17 -13.21
C THR A 66 -0.68 -2.38 -14.43
N PRO A 67 -0.07 -1.34 -15.03
CA PRO A 67 0.96 -1.53 -16.06
C PRO A 67 2.12 -2.45 -15.61
N ALA A 68 2.58 -2.33 -14.37
CA ALA A 68 3.67 -3.16 -13.86
C ALA A 68 3.29 -4.64 -13.75
N VAL A 69 2.07 -4.95 -13.33
CA VAL A 69 1.53 -6.32 -13.30
C VAL A 69 1.43 -6.90 -14.71
N LEU A 70 0.93 -6.14 -15.67
CA LEU A 70 0.84 -6.57 -17.08
C LEU A 70 2.22 -6.90 -17.65
N LEU A 71 3.20 -6.02 -17.43
CA LEU A 71 4.57 -6.24 -17.90
C LEU A 71 5.20 -7.50 -17.26
N ALA A 72 4.98 -7.70 -15.96
CA ALA A 72 5.50 -8.87 -15.25
C ALA A 72 4.87 -10.17 -15.77
N ALA A 73 3.55 -10.18 -15.94
CA ALA A 73 2.81 -11.33 -16.46
C ALA A 73 3.26 -11.69 -17.89
N GLU A 74 3.37 -10.71 -18.78
CA GLU A 74 3.86 -10.93 -20.15
C GLU A 74 5.30 -11.45 -20.17
N THR A 75 6.17 -10.89 -19.33
CA THR A 75 7.57 -11.32 -19.25
C THR A 75 7.68 -12.77 -18.77
N LEU A 76 6.89 -13.16 -17.77
CA LEU A 76 6.83 -14.53 -17.26
C LEU A 76 6.27 -15.49 -18.31
N ARG A 77 5.20 -15.12 -19.02
CA ARG A 77 4.65 -15.90 -20.14
C ARG A 77 5.66 -16.10 -21.26
N LYS A 78 6.41 -15.07 -21.65
CA LYS A 78 7.50 -15.18 -22.65
C LYS A 78 8.63 -16.12 -22.22
N ARG A 79 8.82 -16.32 -20.92
CA ARG A 79 9.80 -17.26 -20.35
C ARG A 79 9.24 -18.67 -20.15
N GLY A 80 8.01 -18.94 -20.62
CA GLY A 80 7.37 -20.25 -20.53
C GLY A 80 6.70 -20.55 -19.19
N HIS A 81 6.44 -19.53 -18.37
CA HIS A 81 5.68 -19.70 -17.13
C HIS A 81 4.20 -19.41 -17.35
N GLU A 82 3.33 -20.25 -16.78
CA GLU A 82 1.90 -19.95 -16.68
C GLU A 82 1.67 -18.90 -15.59
N VAL A 83 0.81 -17.92 -15.89
CA VAL A 83 0.44 -16.81 -14.99
C VAL A 83 -1.08 -16.74 -14.97
N ALA A 84 -1.65 -16.72 -13.77
CA ALA A 84 -3.09 -16.60 -13.53
C ALA A 84 -3.52 -15.14 -13.31
#